data_AF-A0A7W8VAG6-F1
#
_entry.id   AF-A0A7W8VAG6-F1
#
_cell.length_a   1.000
_cell.length_b   1.000
_cell.length_c   1.000
_cell.angle_alpha   90.00
_cell.angle_beta   90.00
_cell.angle_gamma   90.00
#
_symmetry.space_group_name_H-M   'P 1'
#
loop_
_entity.id
_entity.type
_entity.pdbx_description
1 polymer ?
#
loop_
_entity_poly.entity_id
_entity_poly.type
_entity_poly.pdbx_seq_one_letter_code
_entity_poly.pdbx_strand_id
1 'polypeptide(L)'
;MSISFADVGSTSGWLIPTWYAKEVWKIDPKRFWKSTEGATHAAKEVAVQSSQVDLATDFDRNRNPMIANRVIKPEGTKIVWTSEPLPNDALVVPHGTSPDMPPSCSTF
;
A
#
# COMPACT_ATOMS: atom_id res chain seq x y z
N MET A 1 -18.19 -8.44 -1.04
CA MET A 1 -17.12 -7.47 -1.33
C MET A 1 -15.78 -8.09 -0.96
N SER A 2 -14.85 -8.08 -1.89
CA SER A 2 -13.49 -8.59 -1.80
C SER A 2 -12.51 -7.43 -1.64
N ILE A 3 -11.42 -7.66 -0.90
CA ILE A 3 -10.36 -6.66 -0.73
C ILE A 3 -9.00 -7.34 -0.85
N SER A 4 -8.06 -6.70 -1.55
CA SER A 4 -6.67 -7.14 -1.57
C SER A 4 -5.81 -6.25 -0.69
N PHE A 5 -5.23 -6.82 0.36
CA PHE A 5 -4.22 -6.18 1.19
C PHE A 5 -2.82 -6.45 0.63
N ALA A 6 -1.87 -5.58 1.00
CA ALA A 6 -0.46 -5.86 0.70
C ALA A 6 0.06 -7.00 1.59
N ASP A 7 1.36 -7.23 1.56
CA ASP A 7 2.02 -8.08 2.55
C ASP A 7 1.87 -7.51 3.97
N VAL A 8 1.95 -8.40 4.96
CA VAL A 8 1.81 -8.08 6.39
C VAL A 8 2.87 -7.11 6.92
N GLY A 9 4.00 -6.96 6.22
CA GLY A 9 5.06 -6.01 6.54
C GLY A 9 4.80 -4.60 6.01
N SER A 10 3.79 -4.42 5.16
CA SER A 10 3.46 -3.12 4.57
C SER A 10 2.73 -2.21 5.55
N THR A 11 3.32 -1.05 5.83
CA THR A 11 2.70 -0.01 6.67
C THR A 11 1.40 0.50 6.04
N SER A 12 1.45 1.01 4.80
CA SER A 12 0.30 1.58 4.09
C SER A 12 -0.66 0.51 3.56
N GLY A 13 -0.14 -0.66 3.21
CA GLY A 13 -0.90 -1.71 2.54
C GLY A 13 -1.50 -2.77 3.46
N TRP A 14 -1.09 -2.87 4.73
CA TRP A 14 -1.65 -3.82 5.68
C TRP A 14 -1.83 -3.23 7.08
N LEU A 15 -0.78 -2.69 7.71
CA LEU A 15 -0.83 -2.26 9.12
C LEU A 15 -1.87 -1.16 9.37
N ILE A 16 -1.73 -0.03 8.68
CA ILE A 16 -2.63 1.12 8.84
C ILE A 16 -4.08 0.78 8.49
N PRO A 17 -4.40 0.21 7.31
CA PRO A 17 -5.79 -0.06 6.96
C PRO A 17 -6.46 -1.10 7.87
N THR A 18 -5.72 -2.15 8.31
CA THR A 18 -6.30 -3.13 9.25
C THR A 18 -6.49 -2.56 10.65
N TRP A 19 -5.58 -1.70 11.12
CA TRP A 19 -5.74 -0.96 12.37
C TRP A 19 -6.95 -0.03 12.31
N TYR A 20 -7.12 0.75 11.24
CA TYR A 20 -8.29 1.62 11.07
C TYR A 20 -9.59 0.83 11.03
N ALA A 21 -9.63 -0.29 10.29
CA ALA A 21 -10.79 -1.15 10.24
C ALA A 21 -11.22 -1.62 11.65
N LYS A 22 -10.25 -2.09 12.43
CA LYS A 22 -10.51 -2.61 13.77
C LYS A 22 -10.81 -1.52 14.79
N GLU A 23 -9.96 -0.50 14.87
CA GLU A 23 -9.96 0.45 15.98
C GLU A 23 -10.80 1.69 15.72
N VAL A 24 -10.99 2.10 14.46
CA VAL A 24 -11.77 3.29 14.11
C VAL A 24 -13.15 2.90 13.60
N TRP A 25 -13.22 2.01 12.62
CA TRP A 25 -14.51 1.60 12.04
C TRP A 25 -15.22 0.52 12.86
N LYS A 26 -14.51 -0.09 13.83
CA LYS A 26 -15.02 -1.17 14.68
C LYS A 26 -15.52 -2.38 13.87
N ILE A 27 -14.82 -2.68 12.78
CA ILE A 27 -15.07 -3.78 11.85
C ILE A 27 -13.99 -4.85 12.03
N ASP A 28 -14.38 -6.12 12.06
CA ASP A 28 -13.43 -7.23 11.91
C ASP A 28 -13.09 -7.42 10.42
N PRO A 29 -11.88 -7.04 9.96
CA PRO A 29 -11.54 -7.08 8.54
C PRO A 29 -11.59 -8.50 7.97
N LYS A 30 -11.35 -9.54 8.78
CA LYS A 30 -11.37 -10.95 8.34
C LYS A 30 -12.77 -11.50 8.14
N ARG A 31 -13.77 -10.90 8.80
CA ARG A 31 -15.17 -11.31 8.70
C ARG A 31 -15.96 -10.42 7.75
N PHE A 32 -15.59 -9.15 7.63
CA PHE A 32 -16.32 -8.18 6.85
C PHE A 32 -16.02 -8.28 5.35
N TRP A 33 -14.75 -8.49 4.98
CA TRP A 33 -14.35 -8.68 3.60
C TRP A 33 -13.92 -10.11 3.31
N LYS A 34 -14.08 -10.52 2.04
CA LYS A 34 -13.32 -11.65 1.49
C LYS A 34 -11.91 -11.14 1.15
N SER A 35 -10.96 -11.31 2.06
CA SER A 35 -9.63 -10.71 1.94
C SER A 35 -8.57 -11.65 1.35
N THR A 36 -7.64 -11.09 0.58
CA THR A 36 -6.36 -11.70 0.22
C THR A 36 -5.22 -10.81 0.71
N GLU A 37 -4.04 -11.40 0.93
CA GLU A 37 -2.84 -10.70 1.43
C GLU A 37 -1.62 -11.10 0.58
N GLY A 38 -0.58 -10.25 0.59
CA GLY A 38 0.72 -10.57 -0.03
C GLY A 38 0.91 -10.11 -1.48
N ALA A 39 -0.06 -9.43 -2.08
CA ALA A 39 0.09 -8.85 -3.42
C ALA A 39 0.84 -7.51 -3.38
N THR A 40 1.66 -7.24 -4.40
CA THR A 40 2.34 -5.94 -4.53
C THR A 40 1.33 -4.82 -4.76
N HIS A 41 1.70 -3.60 -4.37
CA HIS A 41 0.88 -2.41 -4.59
C HIS A 41 0.43 -2.25 -6.04
N ALA A 42 1.35 -2.38 -7.01
CA ALA A 42 1.04 -2.31 -8.42
C ALA A 42 0.08 -3.43 -8.92
N ALA A 43 0.27 -4.67 -8.48
CA ALA A 43 -0.60 -5.76 -8.88
C ALA A 43 -2.05 -5.54 -8.42
N LYS A 44 -2.23 -4.97 -7.23
CA LYS A 44 -3.56 -4.73 -6.67
C LYS A 44 -4.33 -3.61 -7.37
N GLU A 45 -3.67 -2.52 -7.73
CA GLU A 45 -4.31 -1.45 -8.53
C GLU A 45 -4.80 -1.98 -9.89
N VAL A 46 -4.00 -2.84 -10.55
CA VAL A 46 -4.42 -3.52 -11.78
C VAL A 46 -5.60 -4.46 -11.52
N ALA A 47 -5.61 -5.19 -10.41
CA ALA A 47 -6.70 -6.09 -10.05
C ALA A 47 -8.03 -5.35 -9.80
N VAL A 48 -8.00 -4.17 -9.16
CA VAL A 48 -9.19 -3.31 -9.00
C VAL A 48 -9.68 -2.81 -10.36
N GLN A 49 -8.77 -2.25 -11.17
CA GLN A 49 -9.14 -1.71 -12.49
C GLN A 49 -9.76 -2.78 -13.41
N SER A 50 -9.25 -4.00 -13.34
CA SER A 50 -9.77 -5.15 -14.12
C SER A 50 -10.95 -5.86 -13.45
N SER A 51 -11.47 -5.31 -12.34
CA SER A 51 -12.60 -5.86 -11.60
C SER A 51 -12.39 -7.29 -11.08
N GLN A 52 -11.14 -7.70 -10.89
CA GLN A 52 -10.79 -8.98 -10.26
C GLN A 52 -11.02 -8.95 -8.73
N VAL A 53 -10.85 -7.77 -8.13
CA VAL A 53 -11.18 -7.49 -6.73
C VAL A 53 -11.96 -6.19 -6.63
N ASP A 54 -12.82 -6.07 -5.62
CA ASP A 54 -13.67 -4.89 -5.45
C ASP A 54 -12.91 -3.71 -4.83
N LEU A 55 -11.93 -3.99 -3.96
CA LEU A 55 -11.14 -3.00 -3.22
C LEU A 55 -9.67 -3.43 -3.15
N ALA A 56 -8.77 -2.46 -3.02
CA ALA A 56 -7.38 -2.70 -2.68
C ALA A 56 -6.85 -1.60 -1.76
N THR A 57 -5.90 -1.96 -0.91
CA THR A 57 -5.08 -0.99 -0.19
C THR A 57 -3.93 -0.52 -1.08
N ASP A 58 -3.61 0.77 -1.04
CA ASP A 58 -2.46 1.31 -1.77
C ASP A 58 -1.94 2.61 -1.14
N PHE A 59 -0.90 3.21 -1.73
CA PHE A 59 -0.39 4.54 -1.42
C PHE A 59 -0.16 5.37 -2.68
N ASP A 60 -0.16 6.68 -2.51
CA ASP A 60 -0.10 7.68 -3.57
C ASP A 60 1.18 7.60 -4.42
N ARG A 61 2.35 7.39 -3.79
CA ARG A 61 3.64 7.22 -4.48
C ARG A 61 3.73 5.94 -5.32
N ASN A 62 2.79 5.00 -5.18
CA ASN A 62 2.61 3.89 -6.13
C ASN A 62 1.59 4.24 -7.22
N ARG A 63 0.38 4.66 -6.83
CA ARG A 63 -0.72 4.93 -7.76
C ARG A 63 -0.42 6.04 -8.76
N ASN A 64 0.20 7.14 -8.32
CA ASN A 64 0.46 8.31 -9.16
C ASN A 64 1.43 7.99 -10.32
N PRO A 65 2.59 7.33 -10.09
CA PRO A 65 3.43 6.85 -11.18
C PRO A 65 2.72 5.86 -12.11
N MET A 66 1.87 4.96 -11.59
CA MET A 66 1.14 4.02 -12.44
C MET A 66 0.19 4.73 -13.42
N ILE A 67 -0.46 5.82 -12.98
CA ILE A 67 -1.28 6.68 -13.84
C ILE A 67 -0.41 7.42 -14.85
N ALA A 68 0.67 8.06 -14.40
CA ALA A 68 1.59 8.81 -15.26
C ALA A 68 2.16 7.92 -16.38
N ASN A 69 2.48 6.67 -16.03
CA ASN A 69 3.01 5.66 -16.95
C ASN A 69 1.93 4.88 -17.72
N ARG A 70 0.65 5.26 -17.58
CA ARG A 70 -0.51 4.65 -18.29
C ARG A 70 -0.69 3.15 -18.03
N VAL A 71 -0.21 2.65 -16.89
CA VAL A 71 -0.45 1.26 -16.43
C VAL A 71 -1.90 1.11 -15.98
N ILE A 72 -2.42 2.13 -15.30
CA ILE A 72 -3.83 2.28 -14.97
C ILE A 72 -4.33 3.63 -15.51
N LYS A 73 -5.62 3.69 -15.78
CA LYS A 73 -6.33 4.92 -16.11
C LYS A 73 -6.69 5.64 -14.81
N PRO A 74 -6.59 6.98 -14.74
CA PRO A 74 -7.01 7.74 -13.57
C PRO A 74 -8.42 7.40 -13.07
N GLU A 75 -9.32 7.13 -14.02
CA GLU A 75 -10.74 6.77 -13.90
C GLU A 75 -10.99 5.26 -13.79
N GLY A 76 -9.94 4.45 -13.97
CA GLY A 76 -10.01 3.00 -13.83
C GLY A 76 -10.09 2.53 -12.37
N THR A 77 -9.61 3.36 -11.43
CA THR A 77 -9.75 3.13 -9.99
C THR A 77 -10.16 4.43 -9.28
N LYS A 78 -10.85 4.31 -8.13
CA LYS A 78 -11.28 5.46 -7.33
C LYS A 78 -10.81 5.32 -5.89
N ILE A 79 -10.22 6.39 -5.35
CA ILE A 79 -9.89 6.47 -3.91
C ILE A 79 -11.19 6.64 -3.12
N VAL A 80 -11.48 5.69 -2.24
CA VAL A 80 -12.69 5.69 -1.39
C VAL A 80 -12.41 6.10 0.05
N TRP A 81 -11.13 6.07 0.47
CA TRP A 81 -10.67 6.47 1.79
C TRP A 81 -9.16 6.75 1.75
N THR A 82 -8.69 7.66 2.61
CA THR A 82 -7.27 8.01 2.77
C THR A 82 -6.96 8.10 4.27
N SER A 83 -5.80 7.58 4.69
CA SER A 83 -5.32 7.71 6.07
C SER A 83 -4.73 9.10 6.34
N GLU A 84 -4.38 9.36 7.61
CA GLU A 84 -3.42 10.43 7.90
C GLU A 84 -2.06 10.18 7.21
N PRO A 85 -1.26 11.23 6.96
CA PRO A 85 0.06 11.10 6.36
C PRO A 85 0.97 10.14 7.15
N LEU A 86 1.70 9.31 6.42
CA LEU A 86 2.66 8.36 6.99
C LEU A 86 4.09 8.89 6.76
N PRO A 87 5.04 8.58 7.66
CA PRO A 87 6.44 8.88 7.41
C PRO A 87 6.92 8.18 6.13
N ASN A 88 7.84 8.82 5.42
CA ASN A 88 8.47 8.25 4.23
C ASN A 88 9.32 7.02 4.58
N ASP A 89 9.62 6.22 3.55
CA ASP A 89 10.43 5.03 3.65
C ASP A 89 11.78 5.34 4.31
N ALA A 90 12.13 4.57 5.33
CA ALA A 90 13.43 4.66 5.94
C ALA A 90 14.44 3.86 5.12
N LEU A 91 15.65 4.42 4.95
CA LEU A 91 16.81 3.60 4.64
C LEU A 91 17.35 2.98 5.92
N VAL A 92 17.52 1.66 5.92
CA VAL A 92 18.02 0.92 7.07
C VAL A 92 19.28 0.18 6.67
N VAL A 93 20.32 0.31 7.50
CA VAL A 93 21.60 -0.38 7.34
C VAL A 93 21.88 -1.25 8.57
N PRO A 94 22.57 -2.39 8.45
CA PRO A 94 23.04 -3.14 9.60
C PRO A 94 23.86 -2.29 10.57
N HIS A 95 23.77 -2.56 11.88
CA HIS A 95 24.49 -1.80 12.90
C HIS A 95 26.02 -1.74 12.70
N GLY A 96 26.60 -2.78 12.08
CA GLY A 96 28.04 -2.87 11.80
C GLY A 96 28.47 -2.28 10.45
N THR A 97 27.57 -1.61 9.73
CA THR A 97 27.92 -1.06 8.42
C THR A 97 28.94 0.06 8.55
N SER A 98 29.98 0.01 7.71
CA SER A 98 31.06 1.00 7.72
C SER A 98 30.50 2.43 7.57
N PRO A 99 31.00 3.41 8.35
CA PRO A 99 30.62 4.81 8.22
C PRO A 99 31.01 5.41 6.85
N ASP A 100 31.90 4.76 6.09
CA ASP A 100 32.32 5.20 4.76
C ASP A 100 31.31 4.85 3.64
N MET A 101 30.03 4.65 4.00
CA MET A 101 28.99 4.40 3.01
C MET A 101 28.88 5.59 2.06
N PRO A 102 28.90 5.38 0.74
CA PRO A 102 28.84 6.49 -0.21
C PRO A 102 27.55 7.30 -0.03
N PRO A 103 27.61 8.63 -0.21
CA PRO A 103 26.49 9.54 0.02
C PRO A 103 25.28 9.29 -0.89
N SER A 104 25.40 8.44 -1.92
CA SER A 104 24.27 7.96 -2.73
C SER A 104 23.18 7.24 -1.92
N CYS A 105 23.49 6.78 -0.70
CA CYS A 105 22.54 6.22 0.25
C CYS A 105 22.01 7.25 1.28
N SER A 106 22.25 8.55 1.11
CA SER A 106 21.83 9.57 2.10
C SER A 106 20.84 10.62 1.58
N THR A 107 20.46 10.55 0.30
CA THR A 107 19.46 11.43 -0.34
C THR A 107 18.24 10.62 -0.77
N PHE A 108 17.24 10.53 0.12
CA PHE A 108 15.89 10.03 -0.15
C PHE A 108 14.87 11.00 0.44
#